data_AF-A0A951XWU7-F1
#
_entry.id   AF-A0A951XWU7-F1
#
_cell.length_a   1.000
_cell.length_b   1.000
_cell.length_c   1.000
_cell.angle_alpha   90.00
_cell.angle_beta   90.00
_cell.angle_gamma   90.00
#
_symmetry.space_group_name_H-M   'P 1'
#
loop_
_entity.id
_entity.type
_entity.pdbx_description
1 polymer ?
#
loop_
_entity_poly.entity_id
_entity_poly.type
_entity_poly.pdbx_seq_one_letter_code
_entity_poly.pdbx_strand_id
1 'polypeptide(L)' 'MKKAEVQIGGRYVAKVSGALTTVRIDRENPHGGWDATNVQTGRTVRIRSAARLRCPARDRTPRVQDIVTSLHTE' A
#
# COMPACT_ATOMS: atom_id res chain seq x y z
N MET A 1 3.69 9.62 9.21
CA MET A 1 2.63 10.26 8.40
C MET A 1 1.62 10.94 9.31
N LYS A 2 1.29 12.20 9.05
CA LYS A 2 0.21 12.96 9.68
C LYS A 2 -1.10 12.77 8.91
N LYS A 3 -2.25 13.04 9.55
CA LYS A 3 -3.58 12.93 8.94
C LYS A 3 -3.67 13.73 7.62
N ALA A 4 -3.15 14.96 7.63
CA ALA A 4 -3.18 15.87 6.48
C ALA A 4 -2.29 15.43 5.30
N GLU A 5 -1.37 14.49 5.50
CA GLU A 5 -0.48 13.98 4.43
C GLU A 5 -1.07 12.74 3.73
N VAL A 6 -2.19 12.21 4.24
CA VAL A 6 -2.88 11.07 3.65
C VAL A 6 -3.87 11.57 2.62
N GLN A 7 -3.67 11.19 1.37
CA GLN A 7 -4.46 11.60 0.23
C GLN A 7 -5.34 10.42 -0.23
N ILE A 8 -6.63 10.69 -0.39
CA ILE A 8 -7.57 9.72 -0.95
C ILE A 8 -7.17 9.43 -2.41
N GLY A 9 -7.15 8.17 -2.80
CA GLY A 9 -6.59 7.67 -4.05
C GLY A 9 -5.07 7.47 -4.02
N GLY A 10 -4.37 7.99 -3.01
CA GLY A 10 -2.94 7.82 -2.84
C GLY A 10 -2.55 6.40 -2.45
N ARG A 11 -1.35 5.98 -2.88
CA ARG A 11 -0.76 4.68 -2.53
C ARG A 11 0.28 4.83 -1.42
N TYR A 12 0.21 3.96 -0.42
CA TYR A 12 1.06 4.00 0.76
C TYR A 12 1.58 2.61 1.10
N VAL A 13 2.78 2.53 1.68
CA VAL A 13 3.30 1.28 2.20
C VAL A 13 2.84 1.10 3.65
N ALA A 14 2.10 0.03 3.89
CA ALA A 14 1.59 -0.34 5.20
C ALA A 14 1.99 -1.78 5.55
N LYS A 15 2.17 -2.06 6.85
CA LYS A 15 2.32 -3.44 7.31
C LYS A 15 0.93 -4.04 7.51
N VAL A 16 0.57 -5.04 6.70
CA VAL A 16 -0.70 -5.76 6.77
C VAL A 16 -0.38 -7.23 7.10
N SER A 17 -0.93 -7.73 8.20
CA SER A 17 -0.77 -9.12 8.64
C SER A 17 0.67 -9.64 8.65
N GLY A 18 1.64 -8.80 9.03
CA GLY A 18 3.06 -9.19 9.10
C GLY A 18 3.89 -8.79 7.88
N ALA A 19 3.27 -8.52 6.73
CA ALA A 19 3.96 -8.17 5.49
C ALA A 19 3.88 -6.67 5.18
N LEU A 20 4.96 -6.11 4.63
CA LEU A 20 4.92 -4.76 4.03
C LEU A 20 4.29 -4.87 2.65
N THR A 21 3.23 -4.11 2.42
CA THR A 21 2.47 -4.15 1.17
C THR A 21 1.97 -2.76 0.81
N THR A 22 1.68 -2.56 -0.46
CA THR A 22 1.13 -1.32 -0.97
C THR A 22 -0.39 -1.34 -0.81
N VAL A 23 -0.92 -0.30 -0.18
CA VAL A 23 -2.35 -0.08 -0.02
C VAL A 23 -2.74 1.23 -0.68
N ARG A 24 -3.88 1.24 -1.38
CA ARG A 24 -4.48 2.46 -1.93
C ARG A 24 -5.54 2.93 -0.95
N ILE A 25 -5.49 4.19 -0.53
CA ILE A 25 -6.53 4.77 0.32
C ILE A 25 -7.76 5.01 -0.55
N ASP A 26 -8.88 4.36 -0.25
CA ASP A 26 -10.12 4.54 -1.01
C ASP A 26 -10.97 5.65 -0.40
N ARG A 27 -11.04 5.71 0.95
CA ARG A 27 -11.83 6.72 1.68
C ARG A 27 -11.20 7.04 3.03
N GLU A 28 -11.33 8.29 3.45
CA GLU A 28 -11.12 8.66 4.86
C GLU A 28 -12.39 8.35 5.67
N ASN A 29 -12.22 7.84 6.88
CA ASN A 29 -13.33 7.61 7.78
C ASN A 29 -13.50 8.82 8.72
N PRO A 30 -14.70 9.43 8.81
CA PRO A 30 -14.94 10.59 9.67
C PRO A 30 -14.75 10.29 11.17
N HIS A 31 -14.92 9.02 11.59
CA HIS A 31 -14.64 8.58 12.97
C HIS A 31 -13.16 8.29 13.24
N GLY A 32 -12.29 8.51 12.25
CA GLY A 32 -10.86 8.27 12.34
C GLY A 32 -10.39 7.03 11.57
N GLY A 33 -9.18 7.14 11.02
CA GLY A 33 -8.59 6.12 10.17
C GLY A 33 -8.99 6.24 8.69
N TRP A 34 -8.55 5.27 7.90
CA TRP A 34 -8.75 5.20 6.47
C TRP A 34 -9.10 3.79 6.04
N ASP A 35 -10.04 3.67 5.12
CA ASP A 35 -10.33 2.44 4.43
C ASP A 35 -9.47 2.39 3.16
N ALA A 36 -8.66 1.34 3.05
CA ALA A 36 -7.68 1.18 2.00
C ALA A 36 -7.79 -0.20 1.36
N THR A 37 -7.52 -0.32 0.07
CA THR A 37 -7.47 -1.60 -0.62
C THR A 37 -6.02 -2.00 -0.83
N ASN A 38 -5.67 -3.21 -0.41
CA ASN A 38 -4.38 -3.81 -0.73
C ASN A 38 -4.34 -4.12 -2.23
N VAL A 39 -3.46 -3.46 -2.97
CA VAL A 39 -3.38 -3.62 -4.43
C VAL A 39 -2.77 -4.95 -4.87
N GLN A 40 -2.06 -5.65 -3.96
CA GLN A 40 -1.43 -6.94 -4.21
C GLN A 40 -2.40 -8.11 -4.01
N THR A 41 -3.33 -8.00 -3.06
CA THR A 41 -4.27 -9.09 -2.73
C THR A 41 -5.73 -8.77 -3.07
N GLY A 42 -6.04 -7.51 -3.43
CA GLY A 42 -7.39 -7.04 -3.68
C GLY A 42 -8.27 -6.93 -2.43
N ARG A 43 -7.71 -7.16 -1.24
CA ARG A 43 -8.46 -7.15 0.02
C ARG A 43 -8.55 -5.76 0.62
N THR A 44 -9.71 -5.43 1.18
CA THR A 44 -9.90 -4.20 1.95
C THR A 44 -9.20 -4.32 3.31
N VAL A 45 -8.49 -3.27 3.67
CA VAL A 45 -7.67 -3.12 4.88
C VAL A 45 -8.04 -1.82 5.59
N ARG A 46 -8.36 -1.94 6.88
CA ARG A 46 -8.67 -0.78 7.71
C ARG A 46 -7.41 -0.23 8.39
N ILE A 47 -7.01 0.97 8.02
CA ILE A 47 -5.86 1.69 8.61
C ILE A 47 -6.37 2.60 9.72
N ARG A 48 -6.34 2.14 10.98
CA ARG A 48 -6.82 2.92 12.14
C ARG A 48 -5.96 4.14 12.51
N SER A 49 -4.69 4.18 12.08
CA SER A 49 -3.81 5.30 12.37
C SER A 49 -2.74 5.46 11.29
N ALA A 50 -2.45 6.71 10.93
CA ALA A 50 -1.40 7.08 10.00
C ALA A 50 0.00 6.69 10.49
N ALA A 51 0.18 6.41 11.79
CA ALA A 51 1.42 5.85 12.34
C ALA A 51 1.76 4.46 11.75
N ARG A 52 0.77 3.74 11.22
CA ARG A 52 1.00 2.46 10.52
C ARG A 52 1.48 2.66 9.07
N LEU A 53 1.34 3.86 8.51
CA LEU A 53 1.86 4.22 7.20
C LEU A 53 3.30 4.69 7.38
N ARG A 54 4.25 3.88 6.90
CA ARG A 54 5.69 4.14 7.09
C ARG A 54 6.20 5.21 6.13
N CYS A 55 5.72 5.21 4.89
CA CYS A 55 6.12 6.14 3.85
C CYS A 55 5.03 6.18 2.76
N PRO A 56 4.83 7.29 2.03
CA PRO A 56 4.21 7.22 0.71
C PRO A 56 4.88 6.11 -0.10
N ALA A 57 4.07 5.28 -0.75
CA ALA A 57 4.61 4.34 -1.71
C ALA A 57 5.08 5.19 -2.89
N ARG A 58 6.31 5.71 -2.81
CA ARG A 58 7.03 6.09 -4.01
C ARG A 58 6.96 4.85 -4.86
N ASP A 59 6.37 4.93 -6.06
CA ASP A 59 6.34 3.86 -7.04
C ASP A 59 7.80 3.49 -7.41
N ARG A 60 8.54 2.89 -6.49
CA ARG A 60 9.54 1.89 -6.83
C ARG A 60 8.71 0.66 -7.11
N THR A 61 7.97 0.72 -8.21
CA THR A 61 7.62 -0.46 -8.97
C THR A 61 8.89 -1.32 -9.02
N PRO A 62 8.99 -2.48 -8.34
CA PRO A 62 9.85 -3.51 -8.91
C PRO A 62 9.22 -3.75 -10.28
N ARG A 63 9.90 -3.31 -11.34
CA ARG A 63 9.43 -3.58 -12.69
C ARG A 63 9.19 -5.09 -12.73
N VAL A 64 8.03 -5.50 -13.22
CA VAL A 64 7.76 -6.91 -13.52
C VAL A 64 8.83 -7.50 -14.47
N GLN A 65 9.66 -6.63 -15.09
CA GLN A 65 10.90 -6.98 -15.80
C GLN A 65 12.02 -7.61 -14.94
N ASP A 66 11.96 -7.57 -13.61
CA ASP A 66 12.95 -8.24 -12.74
C ASP A 66 12.56 -9.67 -12.31
N ILE A 67 11.35 -10.14 -12.66
CA ILE A 67 10.90 -11.50 -12.30
C ILE A 67 10.97 -12.46 -13.50
N VAL A 68 11.05 -11.97 -14.74
CA VAL A 68 11.06 -12.82 -15.96
C VAL A 68 12.42 -12.93 -16.66
N THR A 69 13.52 -12.74 -15.92
CA THR A 69 14.86 -13.12 -16.40
C THR A 69 15.49 -14.09 -15.41
N SER A 70 15.03 -15.33 -15.41
CA SER A 70 15.85 -16.49 -15.07
C SER A 70 15.13 -17.76 -15.51
N LEU A 71 15.76 -18.46 -16.47
CA LEU A 71 15.54 -19.85 -16.89
C LEU A 71 14.37 -20.12 -17.85
N HIS A 72 14.39 -19.43 -19.00
CA HIS A 72 14.22 -20.13 -20.28
C HIS A 72 15.58 -20.06 -21.00
N THR A 73 16.38 -21.13 -20.88
CA THR A 73 17.24 -21.61 -21.96
C THR A 73 17.62 -23.05 -21.64
N GLU A 74 17.61 -23.85 -22.69
CA GLU A 74 17.76 -25.30 -22.80
C GLU A 74 19.14 -25.83 -22.38
#